data_AF-A0A920QTA6-F1
#
_entry.id   AF-A0A920QTA6-F1
#
_cell.length_a   1.000
_cell.length_b   1.000
_cell.length_c   1.000
_cell.angle_alpha   90.00
_cell.angle_beta   90.00
_cell.angle_gamma   90.00
#
_symmetry.space_group_name_H-M   'P 1'
#
loop_
_entity.id
_entity.type
_entity.pdbx_description
1 polymer ?
#
loop_
_entity_poly.entity_id
_entity_poly.type
_entity_poly.pdbx_seq_one_letter_code
_entity_poly.pdbx_strand_id
1 'polypeptide(L)'
;MPKQRRPIFDYQIGDDLRVADYAEPAAGALPSITRRLRIRGNGEVWYLAAAGESITEEDGGYNIGGSMLRVSFPGTEGQAADPRERGPPGTAHPAQRRSQATLKQRYEWNL
;
A
#
# COMPACT_ATOMS: atom_id res chain seq x y z
N MET A 1 0.75 -3.83 -32.98
CA MET A 1 1.00 -2.87 -31.89
C MET A 1 1.51 -3.64 -30.68
N PRO A 2 2.75 -3.45 -30.21
CA PRO A 2 3.19 -4.07 -28.97
C PRO A 2 2.29 -3.57 -27.83
N LYS A 3 1.72 -4.49 -27.03
CA LYS A 3 0.93 -4.14 -25.84
C LYS A 3 1.78 -3.21 -24.97
N GLN A 4 1.34 -1.98 -24.77
CA GLN A 4 1.98 -1.04 -23.85
C GLN A 4 1.94 -1.68 -22.46
N ARG A 5 3.06 -2.25 -22.03
CA ARG A 5 3.19 -2.86 -20.71
C ARG A 5 3.36 -1.74 -19.70
N ARG A 6 2.57 -1.77 -18.63
CA ARG A 6 2.77 -0.86 -17.50
C ARG A 6 4.15 -1.16 -16.88
N PRO A 7 4.90 -0.14 -16.42
CA PRO A 7 6.10 -0.38 -15.63
C PRO A 7 5.75 -1.22 -14.40
N ILE A 8 6.51 -2.27 -14.17
CA ILE A 8 6.43 -3.13 -12.99
C ILE A 8 7.79 -3.08 -12.31
N PHE A 9 7.78 -2.81 -11.01
CA PHE A 9 8.94 -2.94 -10.15
C PHE A 9 8.88 -4.31 -9.50
N ASP A 10 9.70 -5.24 -10.02
CA ASP A 10 9.84 -6.58 -9.47
C ASP A 10 11.02 -6.61 -8.48
N TYR A 11 10.77 -7.11 -7.28
CA TYR A 11 11.81 -7.25 -6.24
C TYR A 11 11.54 -8.46 -5.33
N GLN A 12 12.55 -8.82 -4.54
CA GLN A 12 12.51 -9.95 -3.62
C GLN A 12 12.73 -9.46 -2.18
N ILE A 13 11.97 -10.02 -1.23
CA ILE A 13 12.09 -9.77 0.21
C ILE A 13 12.46 -11.10 0.87
N GLY A 14 13.61 -11.12 1.56
CA GLY A 14 14.17 -12.37 2.08
C GLY A 14 14.38 -13.41 0.97
N ASP A 15 14.28 -14.68 1.31
CA ASP A 15 14.59 -15.76 0.36
C ASP A 15 13.38 -16.21 -0.47
N ASP A 16 12.16 -16.02 0.06
CA ASP A 16 10.96 -16.69 -0.48
C ASP A 16 9.88 -15.75 -1.02
N LEU A 17 9.92 -14.44 -0.71
CA LEU A 17 8.86 -13.51 -1.10
C LEU A 17 9.24 -12.73 -2.35
N ARG A 18 8.49 -12.92 -3.43
CA ARG A 18 8.59 -12.10 -4.65
C ARG A 18 7.46 -11.10 -4.70
N VAL A 19 7.79 -9.84 -4.99
CA VAL A 19 6.83 -8.75 -5.09
C VAL A 19 6.87 -8.18 -6.50
N ALA A 20 5.69 -8.06 -7.10
CA ALA A 20 5.46 -7.25 -8.29
C ALA A 20 4.65 -6.03 -7.90
N ASP A 21 5.22 -4.85 -8.06
CA ASP A 21 4.61 -3.57 -7.70
C ASP A 21 4.41 -2.71 -8.93
N TYR A 22 3.21 -2.20 -9.10
CA TYR A 22 2.92 -1.30 -10.21
C TYR A 22 1.82 -0.30 -9.86
N ALA A 23 1.92 0.86 -10.51
CA ALA A 23 0.90 1.88 -10.46
C ALA A 23 -0.31 1.53 -11.33
N GLU A 24 -1.49 1.71 -10.77
CA GLU A 24 -2.76 1.80 -11.47
C GLU A 24 -3.18 3.27 -11.45
N PRO A 25 -3.26 3.94 -12.62
CA PRO A 25 -3.83 5.26 -12.70
C PRO A 25 -5.24 5.24 -12.12
N ALA A 26 -5.52 6.16 -11.22
CA ALA A 26 -6.86 6.38 -10.70
C ALA A 26 -7.39 7.68 -11.30
N ALA A 27 -8.57 7.62 -11.93
CA ALA A 27 -9.31 8.81 -12.28
C ALA A 27 -10.18 9.21 -11.08
N GLY A 28 -10.26 10.51 -10.78
CA GLY A 28 -11.03 11.03 -9.65
C GLY A 28 -10.94 12.54 -9.56
N ALA A 29 -11.69 13.13 -8.63
CA ALA A 29 -11.70 14.57 -8.39
C ALA A 29 -10.36 15.07 -7.82
N LEU A 30 -9.64 14.21 -7.10
CA LEU A 30 -8.36 14.52 -6.47
C LEU A 30 -7.20 13.82 -7.21
N PRO A 31 -6.01 14.45 -7.24
CA PRO A 31 -4.79 13.77 -7.66
C PRO A 31 -4.59 12.50 -6.82
N SER A 32 -4.50 11.36 -7.50
CA SER A 32 -4.37 10.07 -6.81
C SER A 32 -3.60 9.05 -7.64
N ILE A 33 -2.96 8.12 -6.93
CA ILE A 33 -2.30 6.95 -7.51
C ILE A 33 -2.65 5.73 -6.68
N THR A 34 -3.04 4.64 -7.34
CA THR A 34 -3.16 3.35 -6.67
C THR A 34 -1.92 2.52 -6.95
N ARG A 35 -1.19 2.11 -5.92
CA ARG A 35 -0.17 1.06 -6.06
C ARG A 35 -0.81 -0.28 -5.82
N ARG A 36 -0.48 -1.25 -6.66
CA ARG A 36 -0.86 -2.64 -6.45
C ARG A 36 0.39 -3.48 -6.25
N LEU A 37 0.48 -4.10 -5.08
CA LEU A 37 1.54 -5.02 -4.72
C LEU A 37 1.00 -6.44 -4.80
N ARG A 38 1.60 -7.26 -5.67
CA ARG A 38 1.33 -8.69 -5.75
C ARG A 38 2.49 -9.43 -5.12
N ILE A 39 2.26 -10.00 -3.95
CA ILE A 39 3.25 -10.72 -3.16
C ILE A 39 3.02 -12.22 -3.37
N ARG A 40 4.07 -12.98 -3.69
CA ARG A 40 4.04 -14.44 -3.86
C ARG A 40 5.11 -15.06 -3.00
N GLY A 41 4.83 -16.25 -2.46
CA GLY A 41 5.75 -16.97 -1.57
C GLY A 41 5.15 -17.24 -0.20
N ASN A 42 5.98 -17.74 0.70
CA ASN A 42 5.61 -18.03 2.08
C ASN A 42 6.43 -17.15 3.02
N GLY A 43 5.79 -16.60 4.04
CA GLY A 43 6.42 -15.69 4.99
C GLY A 43 5.45 -14.63 5.45
N GLU A 44 5.88 -13.84 6.42
CA GLU A 44 5.16 -12.67 6.90
C GLU A 44 5.99 -11.44 6.56
N VAL A 45 5.35 -10.43 5.97
CA VAL A 45 6.00 -9.18 5.60
C VAL A 45 5.19 -8.02 6.13
N TRP A 46 5.92 -7.01 6.58
CA TRP A 46 5.39 -5.71 6.95
C TRP A 46 5.78 -4.72 5.87
N TYR A 47 4.80 -3.94 5.40
CA TYR A 47 5.01 -2.91 4.39
C TYR A 47 4.66 -1.55 4.98
N LEU A 48 5.58 -0.60 4.90
CA LEU A 48 5.36 0.78 5.35
C LEU A 48 4.65 1.56 4.25
N ALA A 49 3.38 1.90 4.46
CA ALA A 49 2.59 2.63 3.47
C ALA A 49 2.86 4.14 3.44
N ALA A 50 3.02 4.76 4.60
CA ALA A 50 3.40 6.15 4.78
C ALA A 50 3.97 6.37 6.18
N ALA A 51 4.61 7.52 6.39
CA ALA A 51 5.08 8.01 7.67
C ALA A 51 4.87 9.53 7.72
N GLY A 52 4.58 10.08 8.90
CA GLY A 52 4.38 11.51 9.11
C GLY A 52 4.46 11.88 10.59
N GLU A 53 4.32 13.17 10.89
CA GLU A 53 4.36 13.68 12.28
C GLU A 53 3.18 13.15 13.12
N SER A 54 2.04 12.93 12.46
CA SER A 54 0.87 12.26 13.02
C SER A 54 0.21 11.41 11.94
N ILE A 55 -0.55 10.39 12.37
CA ILE A 55 -1.43 9.63 11.49
C ILE A 55 -2.79 9.56 12.16
N THR A 56 -3.83 9.97 11.43
CA THR A 56 -5.20 9.97 11.93
C THR A 56 -6.08 9.16 10.99
N GLU A 57 -6.81 8.20 11.55
CA GLU A 57 -7.80 7.43 10.81
C GLU A 57 -9.11 8.22 10.72
N GLU A 58 -9.64 8.34 9.50
CA GLU A 58 -10.91 9.03 9.20
C GLU A 58 -11.51 8.38 7.95
N ASP A 59 -12.81 8.10 7.90
CA ASP A 59 -13.52 7.58 6.73
C ASP A 59 -12.83 6.39 6.01
N GLY A 60 -12.28 5.43 6.76
CA GLY A 60 -11.62 4.24 6.21
C GLY A 60 -10.28 4.52 5.51
N GLY A 61 -9.65 5.65 5.82
CA GLY A 61 -8.31 6.03 5.36
C GLY A 61 -7.52 6.72 6.45
N TYR A 62 -6.24 6.95 6.17
CA TYR A 62 -5.26 7.51 7.09
C TYR A 62 -4.72 8.83 6.55
N ASN A 63 -5.01 9.93 7.22
CA ASN A 63 -4.45 11.24 6.92
C ASN A 63 -3.06 11.35 7.55
N ILE A 64 -2.07 11.81 6.78
CA ILE A 64 -0.67 11.88 7.19
C ILE A 64 -0.33 13.33 7.56
N GLY A 65 -0.15 13.58 8.86
CA GLY A 65 0.18 14.89 9.42
C GLY A 65 1.47 15.49 8.88
N GLY A 66 1.48 16.81 8.73
CA GLY A 66 2.55 17.54 8.05
C GLY A 66 2.51 17.40 6.52
N SER A 67 1.46 16.80 5.96
CA SER A 67 1.29 16.63 4.51
C SER A 67 -0.17 16.75 4.08
N MET A 68 -0.39 16.86 2.77
CA MET A 68 -1.72 16.77 2.13
C MET A 68 -2.12 15.33 1.80
N LEU A 69 -1.35 14.33 2.25
CA LEU A 69 -1.51 12.95 1.83
C LEU A 69 -2.53 12.21 2.69
N ARG A 70 -3.45 11.52 2.02
CA ARG A 70 -4.32 10.50 2.57
C ARG A 70 -3.99 9.15 1.94
N VAL A 71 -3.88 8.11 2.77
CA VAL A 71 -3.62 6.74 2.35
C VAL A 71 -4.80 5.85 2.70
N SER A 72 -5.32 5.09 1.75
CA SER A 72 -6.36 4.09 1.99
C SER A 72 -6.03 2.75 1.34
N PHE A 73 -6.71 1.70 1.78
CA PHE A 73 -6.48 0.32 1.33
C PHE A 73 -7.75 -0.29 0.73
N PRO A 74 -8.09 0.04 -0.54
CA PRO A 74 -9.31 -0.44 -1.15
C PRO A 74 -9.33 -1.97 -1.29
N GLY A 75 -10.45 -2.59 -0.92
CA GLY A 75 -10.64 -4.04 -1.04
C GLY A 75 -9.98 -4.86 0.06
N THR A 76 -9.54 -4.24 1.15
CA THR A 76 -9.15 -4.91 2.40
C THR A 76 -10.16 -4.68 3.52
N GLU A 77 -11.44 -4.49 3.17
CA GLU A 77 -12.54 -4.31 4.13
C GLU A 77 -12.52 -5.41 5.20
N GLY A 78 -12.37 -5.02 6.47
CA GLY A 78 -12.31 -5.95 7.61
C GLY A 78 -10.91 -6.39 8.06
N GLN A 79 -9.83 -5.96 7.38
CA GLN A 79 -8.46 -6.10 7.89
C GLN A 79 -7.91 -4.72 8.22
N ALA A 80 -8.03 -4.32 9.50
CA ALA A 80 -7.45 -3.08 9.98
C ALA A 80 -5.94 -3.07 9.69
N ALA A 81 -5.45 -1.96 9.14
CA ALA A 81 -4.02 -1.71 9.18
C ALA A 81 -3.62 -1.54 10.65
N ASP A 82 -2.56 -2.20 11.10
CA ASP A 82 -2.07 -2.07 12.48
C ASP A 82 -1.13 -0.85 12.51
N PRO A 83 -1.52 0.29 13.12
CA PRO A 83 -0.61 1.41 13.33
C PRO A 83 0.40 1.00 14.41
N ARG A 84 1.59 0.55 13.99
CA ARG A 84 2.62 0.12 14.94
C ARG A 84 3.48 1.28 15.43
N GLU A 85 3.56 1.44 16.74
CA GLU A 85 4.42 2.38 17.46
C GLU A 85 5.90 1.93 17.58
N ARG A 86 6.50 1.33 16.54
CA ARG A 86 7.98 1.18 16.49
C ARG A 86 8.53 1.97 15.32
N GLY A 87 8.82 3.25 15.59
CA GLY A 87 9.23 4.24 14.58
C GLY A 87 8.06 5.10 14.12
N PRO A 88 8.30 6.12 13.27
CA PRO A 88 7.24 7.04 12.84
C PRO A 88 6.08 6.23 12.24
N PRO A 89 4.83 6.61 12.55
CA PRO A 89 3.67 5.73 12.48
C PRO A 89 3.56 5.14 11.07
N GLY A 90 3.56 3.81 11.01
CA GLY A 90 3.48 3.05 9.76
C GLY A 90 2.27 2.14 9.81
N THR A 91 1.35 2.30 8.86
CA THR A 91 0.29 1.33 8.64
C THR A 91 0.90 0.09 8.02
N ALA A 92 0.88 -1.00 8.79
CA ALA A 92 1.57 -2.23 8.47
C ALA A 92 0.51 -3.32 8.27
N HIS A 93 0.50 -3.96 7.10
CA HIS A 93 -0.43 -5.06 6.80
C HIS A 93 0.27 -6.41 6.94
N PRO A 94 -0.23 -7.33 7.79
CA PRO A 94 0.24 -8.70 7.79
C PRO A 94 -0.26 -9.40 6.53
N ALA A 95 0.62 -9.58 5.54
CA ALA A 95 0.36 -10.49 4.45
C ALA A 95 0.75 -11.91 4.88
N GLN A 96 -0.12 -12.61 5.62
CA GLN A 96 0.06 -14.03 5.92
C GLN A 96 -0.94 -14.87 5.12
N ARG A 97 -0.47 -15.66 4.13
CA ARG A 97 -0.83 -17.08 3.87
C ARG A 97 -0.65 -17.54 2.41
N ARG A 98 -0.42 -18.86 2.31
CA ARG A 98 -0.31 -19.78 1.16
C ARG A 98 -0.49 -19.16 -0.23
N SER A 99 0.63 -19.05 -0.95
CA SER A 99 0.81 -18.83 -2.39
C SER A 99 0.82 -17.39 -2.90
N GLN A 100 -0.18 -16.55 -2.62
CA GLN A 100 -0.24 -15.19 -3.19
C GLN A 100 -1.18 -14.24 -2.43
N ALA A 101 -0.71 -13.01 -2.17
CA ALA A 101 -1.52 -11.89 -1.69
C ALA A 101 -1.51 -10.72 -2.70
N THR A 102 -2.54 -9.89 -2.66
CA THR A 102 -2.57 -8.63 -3.41
C THR A 102 -3.03 -7.51 -2.51
N LEU A 103 -2.19 -6.50 -2.35
CA LEU A 103 -2.49 -5.28 -1.60
C LEU A 103 -2.69 -4.13 -2.58
N LYS A 104 -3.74 -3.34 -2.37
CA LYS A 104 -3.96 -2.08 -3.08
C LYS A 104 -3.82 -0.93 -2.10
N GLN A 105 -3.06 0.07 -2.49
CA GLN A 105 -2.80 1.26 -1.68
C GLN A 105 -3.12 2.47 -2.51
N ARG A 106 -4.11 3.24 -2.10
CA ARG A 106 -4.46 4.50 -2.77
C ARG A 106 -3.84 5.64 -1.99
N TYR A 107 -3.01 6.40 -2.68
CA TYR A 107 -2.48 7.68 -2.23
C TYR A 107 -3.30 8.77 -2.90
N GLU A 108 -3.86 9.68 -2.11
CA GLU A 108 -4.69 10.79 -2.58
C GLU A 108 -4.21 12.07 -1.91
N TRP A 109 -4.06 13.14 -2.70
CA TRP A 109 -3.59 14.44 -2.20
C TRP A 109 -4.75 15.43 -2.15
N ASN A 110 -5.03 15.92 -0.95
CA ASN A 110 -5.97 17.02 -0.70
C ASN A 110 -5.23 18.35 -0.94
N LEU A 111 -5.24 18.82 -2.20
CA LEU A 111 -4.65 20.09 -2.61
C LEU A 111 -5.35 21.30 -1.98
#